data_AF-A0A7V9G0M2-F1
#
_entry.id   AF-A0A7V9G0M2-F1
#
_cell.length_a   1.000
_cell.length_b   1.000
_cell.length_c   1.000
_cell.angle_alpha   90.00
_cell.angle_beta   90.00
_cell.angle_gamma   90.00
#
_symmetry.space_group_name_H-M   'P 1'
#
loop_
_entity.id
_entity.type
_entity.pdbx_description
1 polymer ?
#
loop_
_entity_poly.entity_id
_entity_poly.type
_entity_poly.pdbx_seq_one_letter_code
_entity_poly.pdbx_strand_id
1 'polypeptide(L)'
;GRAAERYRESLEGAPAGSWGRPIGALKARLLAGDAAGARGEAEWTLGLGAEEAESPIGRYAACLALLVLGRWTEARPLADGLRTHDGFPAPVGDALATIAAEDPLGYVEAVESVLESFEQREEYLEDIPVADTVLVLQALAGRRSMAAELESRLLPPAR
;
A
#
# COMPACT_ATOMS: atom_id res chain seq x y z
N GLY A 1 15.95 -6.23 5.62
CA GLY A 1 15.36 -7.45 5.05
C GLY A 1 15.74 -7.45 3.59
N ARG A 2 16.31 -8.56 3.10
CA ARG A 2 17.03 -8.61 1.81
C ARG A 2 16.22 -8.11 0.61
N ALA A 3 14.91 -8.33 0.57
CA ALA A 3 14.06 -7.83 -0.52
C ALA A 3 13.96 -6.29 -0.57
N ALA A 4 13.76 -5.63 0.58
CA ALA A 4 13.69 -4.17 0.65
C ALA A 4 15.03 -3.50 0.26
N GLU A 5 16.15 -4.10 0.70
CA GLU A 5 17.49 -3.65 0.30
C GLU A 5 17.69 -3.74 -1.22
N ARG A 6 17.23 -4.82 -1.85
CA ARG A 6 17.31 -5.00 -3.31
C ARG A 6 16.49 -3.97 -4.08
N TYR A 7 15.29 -3.64 -3.61
CA TYR A 7 14.50 -2.57 -4.22
C TYR A 7 15.23 -1.23 -4.15
N ARG A 8 15.86 -0.92 -3.02
CA ARG A 8 16.66 0.30 -2.85
C ARG A 8 17.87 0.33 -3.78
N GLU A 9 18.66 -0.74 -3.82
CA GLU A 9 19.80 -0.89 -4.75
C GLU A 9 19.34 -0.70 -6.21
N SER A 10 18.19 -1.27 -6.58
CA SER A 10 17.69 -1.18 -7.96
C SER A 10 17.18 0.20 -8.38
N LEU A 11 17.03 1.15 -7.45
CA LEU A 11 16.68 2.54 -7.76
C LEU A 11 17.90 3.31 -8.27
N GLU A 12 19.12 2.89 -7.89
CA GLU A 12 20.35 3.49 -8.39
C GLU A 12 20.44 3.30 -9.92
N GLY A 13 20.35 4.41 -10.66
CA GLY A 13 20.32 4.41 -12.13
C GLY A 13 18.94 4.21 -12.76
N ALA A 14 17.86 4.14 -11.97
CA ALA A 14 16.51 4.06 -12.52
C ALA A 14 16.02 5.43 -13.04
N PRO A 15 15.15 5.48 -14.07
CA PRO A 15 14.54 6.73 -14.53
C PRO A 15 13.72 7.43 -13.43
N ALA A 16 13.58 8.75 -13.53
CA ALA A 16 12.66 9.51 -12.68
C ALA A 16 11.23 8.92 -12.77
N GLY A 17 10.52 8.91 -11.64
CA GLY A 17 9.18 8.32 -11.57
C GLY A 17 9.14 6.80 -11.38
N SER A 18 10.29 6.16 -11.09
CA SER A 18 10.42 4.72 -10.82
C SER A 18 9.87 4.28 -9.45
N TRP A 19 8.67 4.74 -9.09
CA TRP A 19 8.04 4.61 -7.77
C TRP A 19 7.71 3.17 -7.35
N GLY A 20 7.68 2.22 -8.28
CA GLY A 20 7.48 0.80 -7.95
C GLY A 20 8.53 0.24 -6.97
N ARG A 21 9.74 0.79 -6.97
CA ARG A 21 10.84 0.37 -6.09
C ARG A 21 10.62 0.80 -4.64
N PRO A 22 10.39 2.09 -4.31
CA PRO A 22 10.03 2.47 -2.95
C PRO A 22 8.74 1.80 -2.45
N ILE A 23 7.74 1.60 -3.32
CA ILE A 23 6.55 0.81 -2.98
C ILE A 23 6.93 -0.62 -2.60
N GLY A 24 7.73 -1.30 -3.43
CA GLY A 24 8.18 -2.66 -3.17
C GLY A 24 8.95 -2.79 -1.85
N ALA A 25 9.82 -1.83 -1.54
CA ALA A 25 10.55 -1.79 -0.28
C ALA A 25 9.60 -1.65 0.93
N LEU A 26 8.63 -0.73 0.86
CA LEU A 26 7.61 -0.53 1.89
C LEU A 26 6.77 -1.79 2.11
N LYS A 27 6.20 -2.36 1.04
CA LYS A 27 5.37 -3.57 1.11
C LYS A 27 6.15 -4.73 1.71
N ALA A 28 7.40 -4.94 1.29
CA ALA A 28 8.25 -6.01 1.83
C ALA A 28 8.47 -5.90 3.35
N ARG A 29 8.64 -4.68 3.89
CA ARG A 29 8.78 -4.47 5.34
C ARG A 29 7.48 -4.70 6.10
N LEU A 30 6.36 -4.22 5.55
CA LEU A 30 5.04 -4.40 6.14
C LEU A 30 4.65 -5.87 6.21
N LEU A 31 4.84 -6.61 5.12
CA LEU A 31 4.57 -8.05 5.05
C LEU A 31 5.47 -8.88 5.98
N ALA A 32 6.69 -8.40 6.25
CA ALA A 32 7.60 -9.02 7.20
C ALA A 32 7.30 -8.66 8.68
N GLY A 33 6.34 -7.78 8.94
CA GLY A 33 6.08 -7.26 10.30
C GLY A 33 7.20 -6.38 10.86
N ASP A 34 8.12 -5.90 10.01
CA ASP A 34 9.26 -5.09 10.40
C ASP A 34 8.88 -3.61 10.48
N ALA A 35 8.25 -3.22 11.59
CA ALA A 35 7.74 -1.85 11.79
C ALA A 35 8.85 -0.79 11.75
N ALA A 36 10.02 -1.07 12.32
CA ALA A 36 11.15 -0.16 12.32
C ALA A 36 11.74 0.00 10.91
N GLY A 37 11.91 -1.10 10.19
CA GLY A 37 12.34 -1.07 8.79
C GLY A 37 11.32 -0.35 7.91
N ALA A 38 10.03 -0.60 8.06
CA ALA A 38 8.97 0.07 7.30
C ALA A 38 9.02 1.59 7.51
N ARG A 39 9.25 2.05 8.74
CA ARG A 39 9.43 3.47 9.04
C ARG A 39 10.61 4.07 8.27
N GLY A 40 11.75 3.39 8.24
CA GLY A 40 12.92 3.84 7.48
C GLY A 40 12.68 3.88 5.96
N GLU A 41 11.96 2.90 5.41
CA GLU A 41 11.57 2.93 3.99
C GLU A 41 10.57 4.06 3.69
N ALA A 42 9.69 4.39 4.64
CA ALA A 42 8.75 5.49 4.51
C ALA A 42 9.46 6.86 4.50
N GLU A 43 10.36 7.09 5.46
CA GLU A 43 11.18 8.31 5.50
C GLU A 43 12.02 8.46 4.23
N TRP A 44 12.61 7.37 3.74
CA TRP A 44 13.33 7.36 2.46
C TRP A 44 12.41 7.69 1.28
N THR A 45 11.24 7.08 1.20
CA THR A 45 10.27 7.30 0.10
C THR A 45 9.84 8.77 0.03
N LEU A 46 9.57 9.40 1.18
CA LEU A 46 9.23 10.82 1.23
C LEU A 46 10.43 11.71 0.89
N GLY A 47 11.64 11.32 1.31
CA GLY A 47 12.89 11.98 0.93
C GLY A 47 13.21 11.95 -0.57
N LEU A 48 12.58 11.06 -1.34
CA LEU A 48 12.65 11.04 -2.81
C LEU A 48 11.70 12.05 -3.49
N GLY A 49 10.88 12.76 -2.72
CA GLY A 49 9.90 13.71 -3.25
C GLY A 49 8.61 13.05 -3.75
N ALA A 50 8.19 11.96 -3.09
CA ALA A 50 6.96 11.26 -3.49
C ALA A 50 5.70 12.12 -3.29
N GLU A 51 5.72 13.06 -2.32
CA GLU A 51 4.58 13.95 -2.01
C GLU A 51 4.31 14.94 -3.16
N GLU A 52 5.36 15.33 -3.90
CA GLU A 52 5.26 16.20 -5.07
C GLU A 52 5.01 15.44 -6.38
N ALA A 53 4.90 14.10 -6.35
CA ALA A 53 4.72 13.33 -7.56
C ALA A 53 3.35 13.60 -8.22
N GLU A 54 3.37 13.89 -9.52
CA GLU A 54 2.15 14.09 -10.31
C GLU A 54 1.47 12.76 -10.67
N SER A 55 2.27 11.72 -10.86
CA SER A 55 1.78 10.38 -11.25
C SER A 55 0.97 9.72 -10.12
N PRO A 56 -0.10 8.97 -10.41
CA PRO A 56 -0.87 8.25 -9.39
C PRO A 56 -0.01 7.24 -8.62
N ILE A 57 0.95 6.59 -9.29
CA ILE A 57 1.84 5.64 -8.61
C ILE A 57 2.80 6.31 -7.60
N GLY A 58 3.26 7.53 -7.88
CA GLY A 58 4.05 8.31 -6.93
C GLY A 58 3.24 8.79 -5.74
N ARG A 59 2.00 9.26 -5.98
CA ARG A 59 1.05 9.61 -4.92
C ARG A 59 0.70 8.41 -4.04
N TYR A 60 0.58 7.23 -4.64
CA TYR A 60 0.39 5.98 -3.89
C TYR A 60 1.62 5.67 -3.00
N ALA A 61 2.84 5.82 -3.51
CA ALA A 61 4.06 5.66 -2.72
C ALA A 61 4.09 6.63 -1.52
N ALA A 62 3.75 7.90 -1.74
CA ALA A 62 3.66 8.90 -0.68
C ALA A 62 2.58 8.56 0.35
N CYS A 63 1.38 8.17 -0.11
CA CYS A 63 0.27 7.80 0.77
C CYS A 63 0.66 6.62 1.68
N LEU A 64 1.24 5.55 1.12
CA LEU A 64 1.73 4.41 1.91
C LEU A 64 2.76 4.85 2.95
N ALA A 65 3.75 5.66 2.55
CA ALA A 65 4.78 6.14 3.45
C ALA A 65 4.18 6.96 4.61
N LEU A 66 3.26 7.89 4.33
CA LEU A 66 2.60 8.69 5.36
C LEU A 66 1.77 7.83 6.33
N LEU A 67 1.02 6.84 5.82
CA LEU A 67 0.29 5.89 6.67
C LEU A 67 1.23 5.06 7.57
N VAL A 68 2.37 4.62 7.04
CA VAL A 68 3.41 3.94 7.83
C VAL A 68 3.99 4.85 8.93
N LEU A 69 4.10 6.15 8.68
CA LEU A 69 4.57 7.12 9.67
C LEU A 69 3.48 7.57 10.65
N GLY A 70 2.23 7.18 10.44
CA GLY A 70 1.09 7.67 11.21
C GLY A 70 0.72 9.13 10.92
N ARG A 71 1.13 9.66 9.76
CA ARG A 71 0.82 11.01 9.27
C ARG A 71 -0.54 11.01 8.56
N TRP A 72 -1.59 10.61 9.29
CA TRP A 72 -2.92 10.29 8.76
C TRP A 72 -3.58 11.46 8.00
N THR A 73 -3.53 12.65 8.59
CA THR A 73 -4.11 13.87 8.02
C THR A 73 -3.48 14.23 6.68
N GLU A 74 -2.18 13.96 6.53
CA GLU A 74 -1.42 14.25 5.31
C GLU A 74 -1.63 13.15 4.24
N ALA A 75 -1.84 11.91 4.67
CA ALA A 75 -2.17 10.80 3.77
C ALA A 75 -3.57 10.96 3.14
N ARG A 76 -4.52 11.57 3.85
CA ARG A 76 -5.92 11.71 3.43
C ARG A 76 -6.12 12.40 2.07
N PRO A 77 -5.59 13.61 1.80
CA PRO A 77 -5.77 14.26 0.50
C PRO A 77 -5.16 13.47 -0.66
N LEU A 78 -4.07 12.73 -0.42
CA LEU A 78 -3.48 11.84 -1.43
C LEU A 78 -4.41 10.65 -1.71
N ALA A 79 -4.97 10.02 -0.68
CA ALA A 79 -5.93 8.94 -0.83
C ALA A 79 -7.22 9.38 -1.54
N ASP A 80 -7.75 10.56 -1.21
CA ASP A 80 -8.90 11.17 -1.90
C ASP A 80 -8.62 11.43 -3.39
N GLY A 81 -7.40 11.89 -3.71
CA GLY A 81 -6.96 12.03 -5.10
C GLY A 81 -6.83 10.70 -5.82
N LEU A 82 -6.37 9.64 -5.14
CA LEU A 82 -6.18 8.31 -5.74
C LEU A 82 -7.51 7.63 -6.08
N ARG A 83 -8.49 7.65 -5.16
CA ARG A 83 -9.78 6.98 -5.37
C ARG A 83 -10.63 7.59 -6.50
N THR A 84 -10.34 8.82 -6.91
CA THR A 84 -11.04 9.52 -8.00
C THR A 84 -10.25 9.55 -9.31
N HIS A 85 -9.05 8.96 -9.36
CA HIS A 85 -8.18 9.04 -10.52
C HIS A 85 -8.36 7.82 -11.44
N ASP A 86 -8.78 8.03 -12.69
CA ASP A 86 -9.09 6.97 -13.68
C ASP A 86 -7.95 5.96 -13.90
N GLY A 87 -6.69 6.41 -13.76
CA GLY A 87 -5.49 5.57 -13.86
C GLY A 87 -5.11 4.79 -12.60
N PHE A 88 -5.95 4.73 -11.57
CA PHE A 88 -5.66 4.05 -10.31
C PHE A 88 -6.85 3.16 -9.88
N PRO A 89 -6.61 1.97 -9.28
CA PRO A 89 -7.70 1.12 -8.82
C PRO A 89 -8.51 1.78 -7.70
N ALA A 90 -9.75 2.17 -8.00
CA ALA A 90 -10.65 2.85 -7.06
C ALA A 90 -10.79 2.11 -5.71
N PRO A 91 -11.00 0.77 -5.65
CA PRO A 91 -11.09 0.06 -4.36
C PRO A 91 -9.85 0.23 -3.48
N VAL A 92 -8.66 0.29 -4.06
CA VAL A 92 -7.41 0.50 -3.30
C VAL A 92 -7.38 1.94 -2.77
N GLY A 93 -7.81 2.92 -3.57
CA GLY A 93 -7.93 4.30 -3.15
C GLY A 93 -8.91 4.48 -1.99
N ASP A 94 -10.08 3.82 -2.07
CA ASP A 94 -11.10 3.85 -1.02
C ASP A 94 -10.56 3.24 0.29
N ALA A 95 -9.83 2.12 0.22
CA ALA A 95 -9.22 1.52 1.41
C ALA A 95 -8.17 2.43 2.06
N LEU A 96 -7.34 3.12 1.26
CA LEU A 96 -6.38 4.10 1.78
C LEU A 96 -7.10 5.29 2.45
N ALA A 97 -8.19 5.76 1.85
CA ALA A 97 -8.96 6.89 2.37
C ALA A 97 -9.64 6.56 3.69
N THR A 98 -10.23 5.37 3.82
CA THR A 98 -10.89 4.91 5.05
C THR A 98 -9.88 4.67 6.18
N ILE A 99 -8.70 4.11 5.89
CA ILE A 99 -7.59 4.01 6.87
C ILE A 99 -7.13 5.40 7.32
N ALA A 100 -6.92 6.34 6.40
CA ALA A 100 -6.51 7.70 6.73
C ALA A 100 -7.57 8.42 7.59
N ALA A 101 -8.85 8.15 7.33
CA ALA A 101 -9.99 8.76 8.03
C ALA A 101 -10.37 8.09 9.36
N GLU A 102 -9.83 6.92 9.68
CA GLU A 102 -10.31 6.07 10.80
C GLU A 102 -11.77 5.70 10.66
N ASP A 103 -12.13 5.14 9.51
CA ASP A 103 -13.47 4.65 9.23
C ASP A 103 -13.45 3.10 9.19
N PRO A 104 -13.69 2.41 10.32
CA PRO A 104 -13.65 0.94 10.37
C PRO A 104 -14.68 0.29 9.46
N LEU A 105 -15.88 0.86 9.35
CA LEU A 105 -16.96 0.29 8.54
C LEU A 105 -16.66 0.46 7.05
N GLY A 106 -16.30 1.67 6.64
CA GLY A 106 -15.89 1.91 5.25
C GLY A 106 -14.64 1.12 4.87
N TYR A 107 -13.72 0.90 5.81
CA TYR A 107 -12.53 0.09 5.56
C TYR A 107 -12.85 -1.38 5.27
N VAL A 108 -13.79 -2.00 6.01
CA VAL A 108 -14.21 -3.38 5.76
C VAL A 108 -14.75 -3.51 4.33
N GLU A 109 -15.70 -2.66 3.95
CA GLU A 109 -16.27 -2.67 2.59
C GLU A 109 -15.19 -2.45 1.51
N ALA A 110 -14.29 -1.50 1.74
CA ALA A 110 -13.24 -1.18 0.78
C ALA A 110 -12.23 -2.32 0.61
N VAL A 111 -11.79 -2.96 1.71
CA VAL A 111 -10.80 -4.04 1.64
C VAL A 111 -11.40 -5.33 1.04
N GLU A 112 -12.69 -5.60 1.28
CA GLU A 112 -13.44 -6.67 0.60
C GLU A 112 -13.50 -6.42 -0.91
N SER A 113 -13.81 -5.19 -1.34
CA SER A 113 -13.82 -4.83 -2.76
C SER A 113 -12.44 -4.98 -3.42
N VAL A 114 -11.35 -4.64 -2.69
CA VAL A 114 -9.99 -4.91 -3.18
C VAL A 114 -9.79 -6.40 -3.36
N LEU A 115 -10.15 -7.24 -2.38
CA LEU A 115 -9.99 -8.69 -2.46
C LEU A 115 -10.77 -9.29 -3.63
N GLU A 116 -12.04 -8.91 -3.79
CA GLU A 116 -12.88 -9.35 -4.91
C GLU A 116 -12.22 -8.98 -6.27
N SER A 117 -11.63 -7.79 -6.36
CA SER A 117 -10.91 -7.36 -7.57
C SER A 117 -9.66 -8.18 -7.89
N PHE A 118 -9.09 -8.90 -6.92
CA PHE A 118 -8.03 -9.88 -7.16
C PHE A 118 -8.61 -11.24 -7.55
N GLU A 119 -9.70 -11.69 -6.90
CA GLU A 119 -10.35 -12.97 -7.19
C GLU A 119 -10.90 -13.07 -8.62
N GLN A 120 -11.34 -11.93 -9.17
CA GLN A 120 -11.84 -11.86 -10.55
C GLN A 120 -10.72 -11.78 -11.62
N ARG A 121 -9.44 -11.72 -11.25
CA ARG A 121 -8.34 -11.61 -12.22
C ARG A 121 -8.00 -12.98 -12.82
N GLU A 122 -8.06 -13.05 -14.14
CA GLU A 122 -7.70 -14.24 -14.93
C GLU A 122 -6.21 -14.27 -15.33
N GLU A 123 -5.48 -13.15 -15.23
CA GLU A 123 -4.05 -13.04 -15.55
C GLU A 123 -3.27 -12.43 -14.37
N TYR A 124 -2.26 -13.15 -13.87
CA TYR A 124 -1.33 -12.69 -12.84
C TYR A 124 0.06 -12.50 -13.46
N LEU A 125 0.76 -11.42 -13.11
CA LEU A 125 2.10 -11.13 -13.66
C LEU A 125 3.17 -12.17 -13.29
N GLU A 126 2.97 -13.03 -12.28
CA GLU A 126 3.98 -13.97 -11.76
C GLU A 126 3.45 -15.36 -11.34
N ASP A 127 2.23 -15.79 -11.75
CA ASP A 127 1.62 -17.10 -11.38
C ASP A 127 1.51 -17.39 -9.85
N ILE A 128 1.77 -16.41 -8.99
CA ILE A 128 1.61 -16.50 -7.53
C ILE A 128 0.38 -15.66 -7.14
N PRO A 129 -0.77 -16.28 -6.85
CA PRO A 129 -2.01 -15.57 -6.59
C PRO A 129 -2.04 -15.14 -5.12
N VAL A 130 -1.29 -14.09 -4.78
CA VAL A 130 -1.33 -13.46 -3.45
C VAL A 130 -1.87 -12.05 -3.60
N ALA A 131 -2.93 -11.73 -2.86
CA ALA A 131 -3.47 -10.38 -2.76
C ALA A 131 -2.59 -9.52 -1.84
N ASP A 132 -1.35 -9.29 -2.25
CA ASP A 132 -0.32 -8.62 -1.45
C ASP A 132 -0.73 -7.21 -0.98
N THR A 133 -1.59 -6.56 -1.77
CA THR A 133 -2.14 -5.25 -1.49
C THR A 133 -3.18 -5.31 -0.37
N VAL A 134 -4.00 -6.36 -0.30
CA VAL A 134 -4.91 -6.61 0.83
C VAL A 134 -4.13 -6.79 2.12
N LEU A 135 -3.06 -7.60 2.10
CA LEU A 135 -2.22 -7.82 3.27
C LEU A 135 -1.53 -6.54 3.77
N VAL A 136 -1.10 -5.69 2.84
CA VAL A 136 -0.52 -4.37 3.18
C VAL A 136 -1.57 -3.44 3.78
N LEU A 137 -2.79 -3.41 3.23
CA LEU A 137 -3.90 -2.63 3.77
C LEU A 137 -4.28 -3.11 5.19
N GLN A 138 -4.37 -4.42 5.41
CA GLN A 138 -4.59 -4.99 6.75
C GLN A 138 -3.48 -4.63 7.74
N ALA A 139 -2.22 -4.68 7.31
CA ALA A 139 -1.09 -4.28 8.15
C ALA A 139 -1.14 -2.79 8.53
N LEU A 140 -1.62 -1.91 7.63
CA LEU A 140 -1.79 -0.49 7.91
C LEU A 140 -3.01 -0.22 8.82
N ALA A 141 -4.15 -0.84 8.51
CA ALA A 141 -5.39 -0.70 9.26
C ALA A 141 -5.26 -1.21 10.70
N GLY A 142 -4.56 -2.34 10.90
CA GLY A 142 -4.27 -2.88 12.22
C GLY A 142 -3.51 -1.92 13.14
N ARG A 143 -2.72 -0.99 12.59
CA ARG A 143 -2.02 0.06 13.36
C ARG A 143 -2.96 1.14 13.90
N ARG A 144 -4.17 1.25 13.35
CA ARG A 144 -5.27 2.07 13.86
C ARG A 144 -6.36 1.23 14.53
N SER A 145 -6.07 -0.02 14.91
CA SER A 145 -7.05 -0.92 15.51
C SER A 145 -8.28 -1.18 14.61
N MET A 146 -8.10 -1.06 13.28
CA MET A 146 -9.12 -1.34 12.28
C MET A 146 -8.85 -2.73 11.70
N ALA A 147 -9.48 -3.75 12.26
CA ALA A 147 -9.36 -5.13 11.78
C ALA A 147 -10.55 -5.48 10.89
N ALA A 148 -10.27 -6.25 9.82
CA ALA A 148 -11.27 -6.88 8.98
C ALA A 148 -10.93 -8.38 8.88
N GLU A 149 -11.87 -9.24 9.25
CA GLU A 149 -11.74 -10.69 9.12
C GLU A 149 -12.09 -11.06 7.67
N LEU A 150 -11.11 -11.54 6.91
CA LEU A 150 -11.26 -11.91 5.50
C LEU A 150 -10.88 -13.37 5.30
N GLU A 151 -11.67 -14.11 4.54
CA GLU A 151 -11.39 -15.49 4.14
C GLU A 151 -11.26 -15.58 2.62
N SER A 152 -10.09 -15.97 2.12
CA SER A 152 -9.87 -16.23 0.69
C SER A 152 -8.66 -17.13 0.49
N ARG A 153 -8.65 -17.86 -0.63
CA ARG A 153 -7.48 -18.65 -1.05
C ARG A 153 -6.29 -17.78 -1.46
N LEU A 154 -6.52 -16.50 -1.70
CA LEU A 154 -5.50 -15.49 -2.05
C LEU A 154 -4.82 -14.87 -0.82
N LEU A 155 -5.29 -15.23 0.38
CA LEU A 155 -4.76 -14.77 1.65
C LEU A 155 -4.14 -15.96 2.41
N PRO A 156 -3.10 -15.73 3.24
CA PRO A 156 -2.66 -16.73 4.19
C PRO A 156 -3.80 -17.12 5.13
N PRO A 157 -3.85 -18.36 5.64
CA PRO A 157 -4.84 -18.74 6.64
C PRO A 157 -4.73 -17.81 7.86
N ALA A 158 -5.88 -17.44 8.43
CA ALA A 158 -5.96 -16.66 9.66
C ALA A 158 -5.10 -17.32 10.76
N ARG A 159 -4.26 -16.52 11.41
CA ARG A 159 -3.37 -16.98 12.49
C ARG A 159 -4.05 -16.96 13.84
#